data_AF-K2NB25-F1
#
_entry.id   AF-K2NB25-F1
#
_cell.length_a   1.000
_cell.length_b   1.000
_cell.length_c   1.000
_cell.angle_alpha   90.00
_cell.angle_beta   90.00
_cell.angle_gamma   90.00
#
_symmetry.space_group_name_H-M   'P 1'
#
loop_
_entity.id
_entity.type
_entity.pdbx_description
1 polymer ?
#
loop_
_entity_poly.entity_id
_entity_poly.type
_entity_poly.pdbx_seq_one_letter_code
_entity_poly.pdbx_strand_id
1 'polypeptide(L)'
;MVVPPLPERVVDGDTSCVVDQTLTNLTLNMWKTHHCYVGVTFSGVGAALMFFLNRMPLHLPINITLTGCTFLDGAALQFVGGAEATDSAGILIRVSQTVMRSSVVVFALALPQHCDIAVTEIDVVQSSEVQLPDIRRKISVLLLKKVVLSASFLLVSNVKAHASGSVRLVCTRPGRVTLVRGSSL
;
A
#
# COMPACT_ATOMS: atom_id res chain seq x y z
N MET A 1 -29.78 26.06 -31.20
CA MET A 1 -29.65 24.65 -30.74
C MET A 1 -28.90 24.68 -29.42
N VAL A 2 -29.64 24.60 -28.32
CA VAL A 2 -29.11 24.64 -26.94
C VAL A 2 -28.61 23.25 -26.61
N VAL A 3 -27.30 23.11 -26.44
CA VAL A 3 -26.67 21.87 -25.97
C VAL A 3 -27.12 21.67 -24.51
N PRO A 4 -27.73 20.54 -24.14
CA PRO A 4 -28.05 20.27 -22.75
C PRO A 4 -26.74 20.15 -21.96
N PRO A 5 -26.66 20.71 -20.74
CA PRO A 5 -25.53 20.44 -19.86
C PRO A 5 -25.44 18.92 -19.63
N LEU A 6 -24.22 18.39 -19.82
CA LEU A 6 -23.88 16.99 -19.61
C LEU A 6 -24.31 16.59 -18.18
N PRO A 7 -25.03 15.47 -17.99
CA PRO A 7 -25.45 15.06 -16.65
C PRO A 7 -24.22 14.92 -15.75
N GLU A 8 -24.25 15.60 -14.59
CA GLU A 8 -23.31 15.38 -13.50
C GLU A 8 -23.28 13.88 -13.23
N ARG A 9 -22.12 13.26 -13.46
CA ARG A 9 -21.94 11.85 -13.20
C ARG A 9 -21.99 11.66 -11.69
N VAL A 10 -23.15 11.23 -11.20
CA VAL A 10 -23.26 10.55 -9.91
C VAL A 10 -22.35 9.33 -10.02
N VAL A 11 -21.18 9.45 -9.42
CA VAL A 11 -20.27 8.33 -9.25
C VAL A 11 -20.98 7.38 -8.29
N ASP A 12 -21.34 6.20 -8.79
CA ASP A 12 -21.84 5.10 -7.98
C ASP A 12 -20.82 4.84 -6.86
N GLY A 13 -21.22 5.18 -5.63
CA GLY A 13 -20.33 5.48 -4.51
C GLY A 13 -19.61 4.25 -3.95
N ASP A 14 -20.00 3.04 -4.35
CA ASP A 14 -19.58 1.81 -3.69
C ASP A 14 -18.57 0.94 -4.47
N THR A 15 -18.36 1.22 -5.77
CA THR A 15 -17.51 0.35 -6.62
C THR A 15 -16.58 1.08 -7.58
N SER A 16 -16.64 2.40 -7.63
CA SER A 16 -15.79 3.20 -8.51
C SER A 16 -14.33 3.26 -8.00
N CYS A 17 -13.40 3.02 -8.92
CA CYS A 17 -11.97 3.25 -8.71
C CYS A 17 -11.67 4.74 -8.67
N VAL A 18 -10.68 5.13 -7.86
CA VAL A 18 -10.04 6.44 -7.99
C VAL A 18 -9.02 6.33 -9.11
N VAL A 19 -9.14 7.15 -10.15
CA VAL A 19 -8.35 7.04 -11.38
C VAL A 19 -7.62 8.35 -11.69
N ASP A 20 -6.32 8.26 -11.98
CA ASP A 20 -5.46 9.33 -12.53
C ASP A 20 -5.47 10.66 -11.75
N GLN A 21 -5.64 10.58 -10.44
CA GLN A 21 -5.63 11.74 -9.54
C GLN A 21 -4.28 11.91 -8.84
N THR A 22 -4.00 13.14 -8.39
CA THR A 22 -2.88 13.42 -7.47
C THR A 22 -3.44 13.72 -6.08
N LEU A 23 -3.03 12.95 -5.07
CA LEU A 23 -3.54 13.02 -3.71
C LEU A 23 -2.40 13.29 -2.71
N THR A 24 -2.58 14.30 -1.86
CA THR A 24 -1.65 14.60 -0.75
C THR A 24 -2.15 14.06 0.59
N ASN A 25 -3.46 13.89 0.74
CA ASN A 25 -4.08 13.24 1.89
C ASN A 25 -5.38 12.57 1.44
N LEU A 26 -5.64 11.35 1.91
CA LEU A 26 -6.87 10.63 1.61
C LEU A 26 -7.46 10.04 2.89
N THR A 27 -8.64 10.54 3.26
CA THR A 27 -9.44 9.92 4.31
C THR A 27 -10.18 8.73 3.71
N LEU A 28 -9.73 7.53 4.05
CA LEU A 28 -10.37 6.30 3.63
C LEU A 28 -11.60 5.99 4.48
N ASN A 29 -12.72 5.64 3.83
CA ASN A 29 -13.84 5.03 4.51
C ASN A 29 -13.54 3.54 4.78
N MET A 30 -13.15 3.22 6.02
CA MET A 30 -12.82 1.85 6.43
C MET A 30 -14.03 0.88 6.40
N TRP A 31 -15.26 1.39 6.31
CA TRP A 31 -16.45 0.56 6.18
C TRP A 31 -16.65 -0.01 4.77
N LYS A 32 -15.92 0.52 3.78
CA LYS A 32 -15.98 0.03 2.41
C LYS A 32 -15.17 -1.25 2.28
N THR A 33 -15.70 -2.25 1.59
CA THR A 33 -15.02 -3.53 1.34
C THR A 33 -14.16 -3.50 0.08
N HIS A 34 -14.45 -2.58 -0.84
CA HIS A 34 -13.73 -2.44 -2.10
C HIS A 34 -12.99 -1.11 -2.21
N HIS A 35 -11.68 -1.17 -2.35
CA HIS A 35 -10.81 -0.03 -2.57
C HIS A 35 -9.99 -0.24 -3.84
N CYS A 36 -10.07 0.69 -4.77
CA CYS A 36 -9.40 0.58 -6.06
C CYS A 36 -8.75 1.92 -6.45
N TYR A 37 -7.47 1.85 -6.79
CA TYR A 37 -6.66 2.99 -7.24
C TYR A 37 -5.92 2.65 -8.53
N VAL A 38 -6.12 3.46 -9.56
CA VAL A 38 -5.52 3.25 -10.89
C VAL A 38 -4.81 4.53 -11.32
N GLY A 39 -3.50 4.48 -11.57
CA GLY A 39 -2.76 5.65 -12.05
C GLY A 39 -2.65 6.81 -11.05
N VAL A 40 -3.00 6.58 -9.78
CA VAL A 40 -3.03 7.65 -8.76
C VAL A 40 -1.62 7.98 -8.29
N THR A 41 -1.32 9.27 -8.16
CA THR A 41 -0.05 9.78 -7.63
C THR A 41 -0.24 10.29 -6.20
N PHE A 42 0.56 9.78 -5.27
CA PHE A 42 0.66 10.22 -3.88
C PHE A 42 1.99 10.94 -3.69
N SER A 43 1.97 12.18 -3.19
CA SER A 43 3.20 12.98 -3.03
C SER A 43 3.22 13.75 -1.72
N GLY A 44 4.40 13.78 -1.10
CA GLY A 44 4.69 14.60 0.07
C GLY A 44 4.86 13.80 1.37
N VAL A 45 5.66 14.37 2.28
CA VAL A 45 5.89 13.80 3.61
C VAL A 45 4.57 13.83 4.39
N GLY A 46 4.07 12.65 4.77
CA GLY A 46 2.77 12.51 5.46
C GLY A 46 1.61 12.15 4.53
N ALA A 47 1.81 12.16 3.21
CA ALA A 47 0.86 11.56 2.27
C ALA A 47 0.88 10.04 2.44
N ALA A 48 -0.05 9.53 3.22
CA ALA A 48 -0.14 8.12 3.54
C ALA A 48 -1.48 7.54 3.09
N LEU A 49 -1.42 6.57 2.18
CA LEU A 49 -2.57 5.71 1.92
C LEU A 49 -2.53 4.59 2.96
N MET A 50 -3.38 4.68 3.98
CA MET A 50 -3.27 3.85 5.18
C MET A 50 -4.55 3.04 5.45
N PHE A 51 -4.43 1.72 5.34
CA PHE A 51 -5.51 0.77 5.63
C PHE A 51 -5.35 0.18 7.04
N PHE A 52 -6.32 0.43 7.91
CA PHE A 52 -6.45 -0.26 9.19
C PHE A 52 -7.33 -1.50 9.03
N LEU A 53 -6.72 -2.62 8.67
CA LEU A 53 -7.44 -3.85 8.30
C LEU A 53 -8.34 -4.34 9.45
N ASN A 54 -7.89 -4.19 10.69
CA ASN A 54 -8.67 -4.59 11.88
C ASN A 54 -9.89 -3.69 12.16
N ARG A 55 -10.08 -2.59 11.42
CA ARG A 55 -11.24 -1.69 11.51
C ARG A 55 -12.20 -1.84 10.32
N MET A 56 -11.86 -2.70 9.37
CA MET A 56 -12.70 -3.00 8.21
C MET A 56 -13.75 -4.06 8.59
N PRO A 57 -14.86 -4.20 7.84
CA PRO A 57 -15.89 -5.21 8.11
C PRO A 57 -15.39 -6.62 7.77
N LEU A 58 -14.56 -7.21 8.64
CA LEU A 58 -13.87 -8.50 8.41
C LEU A 58 -14.79 -9.70 8.17
N HIS A 59 -16.07 -9.59 8.49
CA HIS A 59 -17.09 -10.60 8.18
C HIS A 59 -17.50 -10.62 6.70
N LEU A 60 -17.03 -9.64 5.92
CA LEU A 60 -17.19 -9.56 4.47
C LEU A 60 -15.83 -9.67 3.78
N PRO A 61 -15.77 -10.20 2.55
CA PRO A 61 -14.55 -10.18 1.75
C PRO A 61 -14.11 -8.75 1.46
N ILE A 62 -12.83 -8.45 1.70
CA ILE A 62 -12.23 -7.14 1.44
C ILE A 62 -11.29 -7.24 0.25
N ASN A 63 -11.34 -6.27 -0.66
CA ASN A 63 -10.49 -6.21 -1.83
C ASN A 63 -9.87 -4.82 -1.97
N ILE A 64 -8.54 -4.77 -1.98
CA ILE A 64 -7.75 -3.55 -2.10
C ILE A 64 -6.80 -3.70 -3.28
N THR A 65 -7.00 -2.87 -4.30
CA THR A 65 -6.21 -2.88 -5.54
C THR A 65 -5.54 -1.55 -5.79
N LEU A 66 -4.25 -1.61 -6.12
CA LEU A 66 -3.45 -0.49 -6.58
C LEU A 66 -2.71 -0.93 -7.85
N THR A 67 -2.97 -0.25 -8.96
CA THR A 67 -2.34 -0.55 -10.25
C THR A 67 -1.86 0.75 -10.88
N GLY A 68 -0.61 0.77 -11.35
CA GLY A 68 -0.06 1.95 -12.03
C GLY A 68 0.15 3.16 -11.11
N CYS A 69 0.07 2.99 -9.79
CA CYS A 69 0.14 4.10 -8.84
C CYS A 69 1.59 4.58 -8.65
N THR A 70 1.75 5.84 -8.25
CA THR A 70 3.07 6.44 -8.00
C THR A 70 3.11 7.04 -6.59
N PHE A 71 4.16 6.77 -5.84
CA PHE A 71 4.43 7.36 -4.52
C PHE A 71 5.72 8.16 -4.58
N LEU A 72 5.66 9.42 -4.17
CA LEU A 72 6.75 10.39 -4.28
C LEU A 72 7.06 11.05 -2.93
N ASP A 73 8.32 11.45 -2.76
CA ASP A 73 8.77 12.45 -1.78
C ASP A 73 8.35 12.15 -0.33
N GLY A 74 8.51 10.89 0.08
CA GLY A 74 8.18 10.43 1.44
C GLY A 74 6.75 9.94 1.61
N ALA A 75 5.94 9.89 0.55
CA ALA A 75 4.63 9.25 0.59
C ALA A 75 4.74 7.75 0.95
N ALA A 76 3.71 7.21 1.60
CA ALA A 76 3.74 5.83 2.08
C ALA A 76 2.41 5.08 1.82
N LEU A 77 2.52 3.81 1.44
CA LEU A 77 1.41 2.86 1.42
C LEU A 77 1.50 1.99 2.67
N GLN A 78 0.45 1.95 3.49
CA GLN A 78 0.51 1.26 4.79
C GLN A 78 -0.68 0.33 4.98
N PHE A 79 -0.39 -0.91 5.38
CA PHE A 79 -1.36 -1.90 5.81
C PHE A 79 -1.10 -2.26 7.27
N VAL A 80 -2.04 -1.93 8.14
CA VAL A 80 -1.88 -2.05 9.58
C VAL A 80 -2.92 -3.00 10.15
N GLY A 81 -2.43 -4.03 10.83
CA GLY A 81 -3.23 -5.02 11.54
C GLY A 81 -3.52 -4.65 13.00
N GLY A 82 -4.07 -5.61 13.75
CA GLY A 82 -4.39 -5.47 15.17
C GLY A 82 -3.27 -5.95 16.10
N ALA A 83 -3.56 -6.01 17.40
CA ALA A 83 -2.67 -6.61 18.38
C ALA A 83 -2.45 -8.12 18.13
N GLU A 84 -3.52 -8.81 17.74
CA GLU A 84 -3.54 -10.24 17.39
C GLU A 84 -4.31 -10.43 16.07
N ALA A 85 -4.13 -11.58 15.42
CA ALA A 85 -4.80 -11.90 14.16
C ALA A 85 -6.28 -12.22 14.41
N THR A 86 -7.17 -11.39 13.87
CA THR A 86 -8.63 -11.59 13.93
C THR A 86 -9.11 -12.46 12.79
N ASP A 87 -10.15 -13.25 13.02
CA ASP A 87 -10.83 -14.03 11.98
C ASP A 87 -11.41 -13.11 10.88
N SER A 88 -11.43 -13.60 9.63
CA SER A 88 -11.87 -12.81 8.47
C SER A 88 -12.40 -13.70 7.34
N ALA A 89 -13.40 -13.20 6.63
CA ALA A 89 -13.92 -13.80 5.39
C ALA A 89 -12.93 -13.73 4.20
N GLY A 90 -11.77 -13.10 4.38
CA GLY A 90 -10.69 -13.02 3.40
C GLY A 90 -10.39 -11.59 2.99
N ILE A 91 -9.10 -11.29 2.84
CA ILE A 91 -8.63 -9.98 2.40
C ILE A 91 -7.70 -10.17 1.21
N LEU A 92 -8.07 -9.61 0.07
CA LEU A 92 -7.27 -9.61 -1.14
C LEU A 92 -6.57 -8.26 -1.30
N ILE A 93 -5.24 -8.25 -1.29
CA ILE A 93 -4.43 -7.06 -1.53
C ILE A 93 -3.58 -7.29 -2.78
N ARG A 94 -3.74 -6.41 -3.77
CA ARG A 94 -2.96 -6.43 -5.01
C ARG A 94 -2.34 -5.08 -5.26
N VAL A 95 -1.01 -5.02 -5.22
CA VAL A 95 -0.21 -3.83 -5.55
C VAL A 95 0.64 -4.20 -6.75
N SER A 96 0.42 -3.51 -7.87
CA SER A 96 1.05 -3.82 -9.15
C SER A 96 1.48 -2.55 -9.89
N GLN A 97 2.50 -2.67 -10.73
CA GLN A 97 2.96 -1.61 -11.65
C GLN A 97 3.19 -0.28 -10.92
N THR A 98 3.74 -0.32 -9.71
CA THR A 98 3.80 0.84 -8.82
C THR A 98 5.20 1.43 -8.83
N VAL A 99 5.28 2.75 -8.95
CA VAL A 99 6.55 3.49 -8.85
C VAL A 99 6.70 4.06 -7.44
N MET A 100 7.83 3.81 -6.79
CA MET A 100 8.16 4.31 -5.47
C MET A 100 9.43 5.15 -5.52
N ARG A 101 9.27 6.47 -5.42
CA ARG A 101 10.38 7.43 -5.40
C ARG A 101 10.58 8.02 -4.02
N SER A 102 11.64 7.60 -3.33
CA SER A 102 11.88 7.99 -1.94
C SER A 102 10.65 7.73 -1.04
N SER A 103 9.98 6.61 -1.28
CA SER A 103 8.70 6.20 -0.67
C SER A 103 8.77 4.74 -0.19
N VAL A 104 7.76 4.30 0.57
CA VAL A 104 7.76 2.98 1.22
C VAL A 104 6.38 2.32 1.27
N VAL A 105 6.33 1.00 1.07
CA VAL A 105 5.23 0.11 1.49
C VAL A 105 5.51 -0.40 2.90
N VAL A 106 4.55 -0.30 3.81
CA VAL A 106 4.66 -0.79 5.17
C VAL A 106 3.57 -1.82 5.44
N PHE A 107 3.96 -2.97 5.98
CA PHE A 107 3.06 -3.88 6.68
C PHE A 107 3.40 -3.88 8.16
N ALA A 108 2.41 -3.74 9.02
CA ALA A 108 2.63 -3.66 10.46
C ALA A 108 1.61 -4.47 11.25
N LEU A 109 2.09 -5.05 12.35
CA LEU A 109 1.29 -5.77 13.36
C LEU A 109 0.61 -7.04 12.80
N ALA A 110 -0.33 -7.60 13.56
CA ALA A 110 -0.97 -8.86 13.21
C ALA A 110 -2.08 -8.63 12.17
N LEU A 111 -1.86 -9.11 10.94
CA LEU A 111 -2.88 -9.01 9.89
C LEU A 111 -4.03 -9.98 10.20
N PRO A 112 -5.27 -9.67 9.79
CA PRO A 112 -6.38 -10.61 9.87
C PRO A 112 -6.06 -11.94 9.17
N GLN A 113 -6.76 -13.00 9.54
CA GLN A 113 -6.61 -14.29 8.88
C GLN A 113 -7.00 -14.21 7.40
N HIS A 114 -6.51 -15.15 6.59
CA HIS A 114 -6.90 -15.25 5.18
C HIS A 114 -6.59 -14.01 4.33
N CYS A 115 -5.47 -13.33 4.64
CA CYS A 115 -4.93 -12.28 3.78
C CYS A 115 -4.13 -12.90 2.62
N ASP A 116 -4.53 -12.65 1.38
CA ASP A 116 -3.75 -12.94 0.19
C ASP A 116 -3.21 -11.62 -0.38
N ILE A 117 -1.90 -11.42 -0.21
CA ILE A 117 -1.21 -10.17 -0.51
C ILE A 117 -0.19 -10.43 -1.62
N ALA A 118 -0.29 -9.68 -2.71
CA ALA A 118 0.72 -9.68 -3.76
C ALA A 118 1.18 -8.25 -4.04
N VAL A 119 2.49 -8.04 -3.89
CA VAL A 119 3.19 -6.80 -4.21
C VAL A 119 4.17 -7.12 -5.34
N THR A 120 3.78 -6.77 -6.56
CA THR A 120 4.49 -7.18 -7.78
C THR A 120 4.82 -5.99 -8.66
N GLU A 121 5.88 -6.08 -9.45
CA GLU A 121 6.20 -5.07 -10.48
C GLU A 121 6.38 -3.67 -9.87
N ILE A 122 7.23 -3.58 -8.84
CA ILE A 122 7.54 -2.32 -8.16
C ILE A 122 8.81 -1.74 -8.75
N ASP A 123 8.73 -0.51 -9.25
CA ASP A 123 9.90 0.25 -9.70
C ASP A 123 10.30 1.25 -8.62
N VAL A 124 11.53 1.13 -8.14
CA VAL A 124 12.04 1.88 -6.99
C VAL A 124 13.09 2.84 -7.47
N VAL A 125 12.86 4.13 -7.24
CA VAL A 125 13.78 5.20 -7.62
C VAL A 125 14.25 5.91 -6.36
N GLN A 126 15.51 5.75 -6.00
CA GLN A 126 16.08 6.50 -4.88
C GLN A 126 16.71 7.80 -5.41
N SER A 127 16.13 8.95 -5.06
CA SER A 127 16.72 10.26 -5.36
C SER A 127 17.67 10.71 -4.24
N SER A 128 18.88 11.12 -4.62
CA SER A 128 19.89 11.64 -3.71
C SER A 128 19.61 13.10 -3.37
N GLU A 129 18.72 13.40 -2.41
CA GLU A 129 18.69 14.64 -1.62
C GLU A 129 17.41 14.70 -0.78
N VAL A 130 17.49 14.24 0.48
CA VAL A 130 16.64 14.78 1.53
C VAL A 130 17.51 14.92 2.77
N GLN A 131 17.91 16.14 3.12
CA GLN A 131 18.51 16.45 4.41
C GLN A 131 17.41 16.38 5.47
N LEU A 132 17.22 15.21 6.06
CA LEU A 132 16.55 15.08 7.36
C LEU A 132 17.65 15.03 8.42
N PRO A 133 17.68 15.97 9.38
CA PRO A 133 18.59 15.87 10.51
C PRO A 133 18.17 14.64 11.30
N ASP A 134 19.12 13.73 11.52
CA ASP A 134 19.09 12.68 12.55
C ASP A 134 18.66 11.24 12.18
N ILE A 135 18.40 10.89 10.91
CA ILE A 135 18.21 9.47 10.52
C ILE A 135 19.06 9.13 9.29
N ARG A 136 20.22 8.49 9.52
CA ARG A 136 21.09 7.98 8.45
C ARG A 136 20.37 6.96 7.55
N ARG A 137 19.96 7.43 6.38
CA ARG A 137 20.14 6.81 5.04
C ARG A 137 19.83 5.31 4.91
N LYS A 138 18.57 4.89 5.10
CA LYS A 138 18.04 3.60 4.59
C LYS A 138 16.54 3.73 4.28
N ILE A 139 16.18 4.07 3.05
CA ILE A 139 14.77 4.01 2.62
C ILE A 139 14.57 2.63 2.00
N SER A 140 14.06 1.71 2.81
CA SER A 140 13.56 0.40 2.36
C SER A 140 12.23 0.58 1.64
N VAL A 141 12.08 -0.08 0.50
CA VAL A 141 10.87 -0.08 -0.34
C VAL A 141 9.72 -0.81 0.35
N LEU A 142 10.07 -1.87 1.06
CA LEU A 142 9.15 -2.67 1.85
C LEU A 142 9.65 -2.73 3.28
N LEU A 143 8.79 -2.34 4.22
CA LEU A 143 9.06 -2.39 5.64
C LEU A 143 8.03 -3.30 6.32
N LEU A 144 8.52 -4.35 6.96
CA LEU A 144 7.71 -5.23 7.80
C LEU A 144 7.97 -4.89 9.27
N LYS A 145 6.94 -4.47 10.01
CA LYS A 145 7.06 -4.04 11.41
C LYS A 145 6.22 -4.92 12.34
N LYS A 146 6.86 -5.90 12.98
CA LYS A 146 6.21 -6.87 13.90
C LYS A 146 5.01 -7.57 13.23
N VAL A 147 5.19 -7.99 11.98
CA VAL A 147 4.09 -8.56 11.18
C VAL A 147 3.83 -9.98 11.65
N VAL A 148 2.55 -10.32 11.86
CA VAL A 148 2.10 -11.69 12.07
C VAL A 148 1.15 -12.06 10.94
N LEU A 149 1.47 -13.13 10.22
CA LEU A 149 0.62 -13.72 9.18
C LEU A 149 0.02 -15.01 9.72
N SER A 150 -1.30 -15.18 9.59
CA SER A 150 -2.03 -16.38 10.01
C SER A 150 -2.96 -16.84 8.89
N ALA A 151 -2.82 -18.09 8.44
CA ALA A 151 -3.48 -18.59 7.22
C ALA A 151 -3.42 -17.58 6.04
N SER A 152 -2.29 -16.88 5.91
CA SER A 152 -2.13 -15.72 5.02
C SER A 152 -0.87 -15.84 4.17
N PHE A 153 -0.90 -15.23 2.99
CA PHE A 153 0.19 -15.24 2.03
C PHE A 153 0.65 -13.81 1.70
N LEU A 154 1.96 -13.60 1.66
CA LEU A 154 2.56 -12.36 1.18
C LEU A 154 3.58 -12.69 0.10
N LEU A 155 3.26 -12.37 -1.16
CA LEU A 155 4.18 -12.45 -2.28
C LEU A 155 4.78 -11.09 -2.59
N VAL A 156 6.10 -11.05 -2.72
CA VAL A 156 6.83 -9.89 -3.24
C VAL A 156 7.68 -10.34 -4.42
N SER A 157 7.42 -9.81 -5.61
CA SER A 157 8.13 -10.23 -6.83
C SER A 157 8.33 -9.10 -7.82
N ASN A 158 9.27 -9.28 -8.77
CA ASN A 158 9.57 -8.32 -9.83
C ASN A 158 9.80 -6.88 -9.31
N VAL A 159 10.57 -6.75 -8.22
CA VAL A 159 10.98 -5.45 -7.68
C VAL A 159 12.26 -5.01 -8.41
N LYS A 160 12.16 -3.92 -9.16
CA LYS A 160 13.29 -3.27 -9.81
C LYS A 160 13.71 -2.09 -8.96
N ALA A 161 15.00 -1.96 -8.73
CA ALA A 161 15.52 -0.88 -7.91
C ALA A 161 16.67 -0.15 -8.61
N HIS A 162 16.48 1.15 -8.75
CA HIS A 162 17.38 2.06 -9.43
C HIS A 162 17.87 3.11 -8.42
N ALA A 163 19.18 3.14 -8.21
CA ALA A 163 19.82 4.22 -7.48
C ALA A 163 20.17 5.34 -8.46
N SER A 164 19.71 6.56 -8.19
CA SER A 164 20.21 7.74 -8.90
C SER A 164 21.46 8.25 -8.17
N GLY A 165 22.64 7.98 -8.75
CA GLY A 165 23.95 8.42 -8.20
C GLY A 165 24.67 7.37 -7.35
N SER A 166 25.61 7.80 -6.50
CA SER A 166 26.48 6.96 -5.66
C SER A 166 25.79 6.36 -4.42
N VAL A 167 24.51 5.98 -4.56
CA VAL A 167 23.69 5.43 -3.47
C VAL A 167 23.65 3.91 -3.56
N ARG A 168 24.03 3.24 -2.47
CA ARG A 168 23.85 1.80 -2.32
C ARG A 168 22.41 1.50 -1.95
N LEU A 169 21.70 0.82 -2.85
CA LEU A 169 20.47 0.11 -2.52
C LEU A 169 20.79 -0.95 -1.46
N VAL A 170 20.23 -0.79 -0.26
CA VAL A 170 20.29 -1.79 0.80
C VAL A 170 18.86 -2.15 1.13
N CYS A 171 18.44 -3.36 0.76
CA CYS A 171 17.22 -3.95 1.28
C CYS A 171 17.38 -4.06 2.80
N THR A 172 16.66 -3.23 3.56
CA THR A 172 16.63 -3.34 5.01
C THR A 172 16.04 -4.71 5.35
N ARG A 173 16.68 -5.41 6.29
CA ARG A 173 16.18 -6.69 6.81
C ARG A 173 14.69 -6.56 7.16
N PRO A 174 13.84 -7.53 6.80
CA PRO A 174 12.48 -7.56 7.31
C PRO A 174 12.54 -7.44 8.84
N GLY A 175 11.69 -6.59 9.42
CA GLY A 175 11.48 -6.66 10.87
C GLY A 175 10.94 -8.04 11.24
N ARG A 176 10.70 -8.28 12.53
CA ARG A 176 10.20 -9.58 13.00
C ARG A 176 8.90 -9.94 12.24
N VAL A 177 8.97 -10.99 11.41
CA VAL A 177 7.82 -11.63 10.77
C VAL A 177 7.57 -12.95 11.49
N THR A 178 6.34 -13.17 11.92
CA THR A 178 5.90 -14.43 12.52
C THR A 178 4.89 -15.08 11.58
N LEU A 179 5.21 -16.28 11.10
CA LEU A 179 4.29 -17.08 10.30
C LEU A 179 3.55 -18.06 11.22
N VAL A 180 2.22 -18.06 11.14
CA VAL A 180 1.35 -18.94 11.91
C VAL A 180 0.53 -19.79 10.93
N ARG A 181 0.44 -21.10 11.20
CA ARG A 181 -0.44 -22.10 10.56
C ARG A 181 -0.89 -21.80 9.12
N GLY A 182 -0.26 -22.46 8.15
CA GLY A 182 -0.64 -22.35 6.73
C GLY A 182 -0.26 -21.02 6.06
N SER A 183 0.55 -20.18 6.74
CA SER A 183 1.06 -18.93 6.16
C SER A 183 2.39 -19.12 5.44
N SER A 184 2.65 -18.28 4.43
CA SER A 184 3.93 -18.23 3.71
C SER A 184 4.30 -16.82 3.27
N LEU A 185 5.61 -16.60 3.12
CA LEU A 185 6.26 -15.38 2.63
C LEU A 185 7.17 -15.73 1.44
#